data_AF-A0A0E0DHR3-F1
#
_entry.id   AF-A0A0E0DHR3-F1
#
_cell.length_a   1.000
_cell.length_b   1.000
_cell.length_c   1.000
_cell.angle_alpha   90.00
_cell.angle_beta   90.00
_cell.angle_gamma   90.00
#
_symmetry.space_group_name_H-M   'P 1'
#
loop_
_entity.id
_entity.type
_entity.pdbx_description
1 polymer ?
#
loop_
_entity_poly.entity_id
_entity_poly.type
_entity_poly.pdbx_seq_one_letter_code
_entity_poly.pdbx_strand_id
1 'polypeptide(L)'
;MTIVSLAAADSGGGEAETTVPGHIRLSCGASASATDGDGRAWDGDAVSTFAPSVTGVAAGASYQDPSLPSPVPYMTARVFSSSYTYSFPVKPGRVFLRLYFYPSAYGNLGAAAADALFGVTAGGITLLRDFNASQTALAVGYAYIVREFSLNVSSGATSLNVTFAPSPRGAPGSRHYAFVNGIEVVPKPDMFTTPVPTFANGGRPNPMPLRADTAFQTMYRLNVGGEAITPRDDAGGFYRTWDNDAPYIYGAAFGVTFAKDSNVSVRYNPPSVPKYAAPEGVYATARSMGPNAQINLNYNLTWILPVDAGFYYLLRFHFCEIQYPITKVNQRSFFIYINNQTAQSQMDVIVWSGGIGRAVYTDYLVVTAGSGQMDLSVALHPDLSSRPEYYDAILNGLEVFKLHKYGIHSLAGPNPPIPLKQVVSTVDGSRSESRKKSVVCAAVGGVTAGCFLAMLVAFAVAWAVCRRQRKAAAEKPADGLLGPTKGSALYDPVQK
;
A
#
# COMPACT_ATOMS: atom_id res chain seq x y z
N MET A 1 70.62 2.12 -9.49
CA MET A 1 69.93 3.35 -9.95
C MET A 1 68.92 2.88 -10.97
N THR A 2 67.60 3.01 -10.79
CA THR A 2 66.84 4.22 -10.45
C THR A 2 65.51 3.83 -9.79
N ILE A 3 65.05 4.68 -8.86
CA ILE A 3 63.82 4.61 -8.03
C ILE A 3 62.62 5.11 -8.85
N VAL A 4 61.41 4.53 -8.68
CA VAL A 4 60.08 5.24 -8.59
C VAL A 4 59.08 4.25 -7.95
N SER A 5 58.75 4.36 -6.66
CA SER A 5 57.66 5.12 -6.00
C SER A 5 56.25 4.54 -6.16
N LEU A 6 55.71 4.00 -5.05
CA LEU A 6 54.30 3.69 -4.82
C LEU A 6 53.54 5.00 -4.53
N ALA A 7 52.33 5.13 -5.08
CA ALA A 7 51.31 6.05 -4.59
C ALA A 7 49.94 5.37 -4.65
N ALA A 8 49.21 5.47 -3.54
CA ALA A 8 47.86 4.97 -3.34
C ALA A 8 46.83 5.85 -4.08
N ALA A 9 45.74 5.23 -4.54
CA ALA A 9 44.54 5.93 -4.95
C ALA A 9 43.31 5.25 -4.30
N ASP A 10 42.59 6.09 -3.59
CA ASP A 10 41.35 5.89 -2.84
C ASP A 10 40.22 5.39 -3.75
N SER A 11 39.59 4.27 -3.41
CA SER A 11 38.44 3.72 -4.15
C SER A 11 37.17 3.94 -3.33
N GLY A 12 36.52 5.08 -3.56
CA GLY A 12 35.14 5.32 -3.14
C GLY A 12 34.21 4.28 -3.76
N GLY A 13 33.61 3.45 -2.90
CA GLY A 13 32.66 2.42 -3.29
C GLY A 13 31.32 3.01 -3.69
N GLY A 14 31.06 3.06 -5.00
CA GLY A 14 29.71 3.05 -5.56
C GLY A 14 29.36 1.61 -5.92
N GLU A 15 28.72 0.87 -5.03
CA GLU A 15 28.15 -0.43 -5.39
C GLU A 15 26.93 -0.23 -6.29
N ALA A 16 27.01 -0.82 -7.47
CA ALA A 16 26.03 -0.75 -8.54
C ALA A 16 24.64 -1.22 -8.09
N GLU A 17 23.66 -0.45 -8.49
CA GLU A 17 22.23 -0.78 -8.52
C GLU A 17 22.07 -2.12 -9.27
N THR A 18 21.75 -3.19 -8.54
CA THR A 18 21.59 -4.53 -9.12
C THR A 18 20.28 -4.59 -9.91
N THR A 19 20.32 -4.24 -11.19
CA THR A 19 19.27 -4.60 -12.15
C THR A 19 19.21 -6.12 -12.23
N VAL A 20 18.18 -6.74 -11.63
CA VAL A 20 17.98 -8.19 -11.71
C VAL A 20 17.72 -8.55 -13.19
N PRO A 21 18.56 -9.40 -13.82
CA PRO A 21 18.32 -9.85 -15.20
C PRO A 21 17.03 -10.65 -15.29
N GLY A 22 16.21 -10.40 -16.32
CA GLY A 22 15.04 -11.22 -16.64
C GLY A 22 13.67 -10.64 -16.26
N HIS A 23 13.57 -9.34 -16.00
CA HIS A 23 12.26 -8.66 -15.99
C HIS A 23 11.66 -8.67 -17.39
N ILE A 24 10.39 -9.03 -17.48
CA ILE A 24 9.62 -8.97 -18.73
C ILE A 24 8.46 -8.02 -18.51
N ARG A 25 8.31 -7.04 -19.40
CA ARG A 25 7.18 -6.09 -19.40
C ARG A 25 6.60 -6.03 -20.79
N LEU A 26 5.35 -6.43 -20.90
CA LEU A 26 4.65 -6.54 -22.16
C LEU A 26 3.45 -5.58 -22.15
N SER A 27 3.44 -4.61 -23.07
CA SER A 27 2.29 -3.75 -23.35
C SER A 27 1.44 -4.42 -24.41
N CYS A 28 0.31 -4.99 -23.97
CA CYS A 28 -0.52 -5.84 -24.79
C CYS A 28 -1.35 -5.01 -25.80
N GLY A 29 -1.36 -5.43 -27.06
CA GLY A 29 -1.95 -4.70 -28.17
C GLY A 29 -1.09 -3.58 -28.73
N ALA A 30 0.08 -3.30 -28.16
CA ALA A 30 1.02 -2.33 -28.70
C ALA A 30 1.91 -2.93 -29.80
N SER A 31 2.18 -2.15 -30.84
CA SER A 31 3.02 -2.55 -31.98
C SER A 31 4.51 -2.25 -31.79
N ALA A 32 4.86 -1.42 -30.82
CA ALA A 32 6.22 -0.98 -30.55
C ALA A 32 6.46 -0.84 -29.05
N SER A 33 7.73 -0.86 -28.65
CA SER A 33 8.12 -0.62 -27.27
C SER A 33 7.92 0.85 -26.88
N ALA A 34 7.59 1.10 -25.62
CA ALA A 34 7.36 2.44 -25.07
C ALA A 34 7.76 2.51 -23.60
N THR A 35 7.85 3.72 -23.05
CA THR A 35 8.20 3.96 -21.66
C THR A 35 7.00 4.50 -20.89
N ASP A 36 6.78 4.01 -19.67
CA ASP A 36 5.71 4.51 -18.80
C ASP A 36 6.12 5.76 -17.99
N GLY A 37 5.18 6.30 -17.21
CA GLY A 37 5.40 7.47 -16.35
C GLY A 37 6.49 7.28 -15.28
N ASP A 38 6.78 6.04 -14.90
CA ASP A 38 7.85 5.68 -13.97
C ASP A 38 9.19 5.42 -14.68
N GLY A 39 9.27 5.67 -15.99
CA GLY A 39 10.52 5.51 -16.76
C GLY A 39 10.85 4.06 -17.10
N ARG A 40 9.90 3.13 -16.94
CA ARG A 40 10.12 1.70 -17.21
C ARG A 40 9.80 1.40 -18.67
N ALA A 41 10.69 0.66 -19.33
CA ALA A 41 10.48 0.20 -20.70
C ALA A 41 9.50 -0.99 -20.75
N TRP A 42 8.59 -0.95 -21.72
CA TRP A 42 7.59 -1.97 -22.02
C TRP A 42 7.71 -2.37 -23.48
N ASP A 43 7.76 -3.66 -23.78
CA ASP A 43 7.77 -4.17 -25.15
C ASP A 43 6.35 -4.37 -25.69
N GLY A 44 6.14 -4.10 -26.97
CA GLY A 44 4.88 -4.44 -27.64
C GLY A 44 4.73 -5.95 -27.82
N ASP A 45 3.49 -6.46 -27.75
CA ASP A 45 3.24 -7.90 -27.91
C ASP A 45 3.08 -8.37 -29.35
N ALA A 46 2.98 -7.46 -30.33
CA ALA A 46 2.74 -7.80 -31.74
C ALA A 46 3.83 -8.68 -32.38
N VAL A 47 5.09 -8.51 -31.97
CA VAL A 47 6.26 -9.26 -32.45
C VAL A 47 6.99 -9.97 -31.31
N SER A 48 6.31 -10.17 -30.18
CA SER A 48 6.93 -10.72 -28.98
C SER A 48 7.20 -12.22 -29.11
N THR A 49 8.39 -12.64 -28.71
CA THR A 49 8.74 -14.06 -28.58
C THR A 49 7.96 -14.77 -27.48
N PHE A 50 7.32 -14.02 -26.56
CA PHE A 50 6.50 -14.56 -25.47
C PHE A 50 5.09 -14.93 -25.92
N ALA A 51 4.76 -14.58 -27.16
CA ALA A 51 3.45 -14.69 -27.75
C ALA A 51 3.55 -15.18 -29.22
N PRO A 52 4.15 -16.34 -29.50
CA PRO A 52 4.23 -16.86 -30.86
C PRO A 52 2.80 -17.09 -31.41
N SER A 53 2.51 -16.53 -32.58
CA SER A 53 1.17 -16.54 -33.20
C SER A 53 0.07 -15.95 -32.33
N VAL A 54 0.28 -14.71 -31.83
CA VAL A 54 -0.71 -14.05 -30.97
C VAL A 54 -2.10 -14.08 -31.59
N THR A 55 -3.01 -14.84 -30.97
CA THR A 55 -4.42 -14.81 -31.33
C THR A 55 -5.10 -13.70 -30.54
N GLY A 56 -6.21 -13.18 -31.05
CA GLY A 56 -6.90 -12.04 -30.45
C GLY A 56 -6.57 -10.71 -31.13
N VAL A 57 -7.40 -9.72 -30.85
CA VAL A 57 -7.41 -8.43 -31.54
C VAL A 57 -6.73 -7.38 -30.67
N ALA A 58 -5.75 -6.68 -31.25
CA ALA A 58 -5.17 -5.50 -30.65
C ALA A 58 -6.15 -4.33 -30.77
N ALA A 59 -6.37 -3.60 -29.68
CA ALA A 59 -7.28 -2.46 -29.66
C ALA A 59 -6.77 -1.32 -28.78
N GLY A 60 -7.05 -0.09 -29.19
CA GLY A 60 -6.85 1.10 -28.37
C GLY A 60 -8.10 1.43 -27.56
N ALA A 61 -7.90 1.92 -26.34
CA ALA A 61 -8.99 2.48 -25.54
C ALA A 61 -9.48 3.79 -26.18
N SER A 62 -10.79 3.98 -26.23
CA SER A 62 -11.41 5.17 -26.85
C SER A 62 -11.32 6.43 -25.99
N TYR A 63 -11.00 6.27 -24.71
CA TYR A 63 -10.92 7.33 -23.72
C TYR A 63 -9.71 7.09 -22.83
N GLN A 64 -9.01 8.17 -22.48
CA GLN A 64 -7.93 8.17 -21.52
C GLN A 64 -8.41 8.83 -20.24
N ASP A 65 -8.59 8.04 -19.19
CA ASP A 65 -8.95 8.60 -17.88
C ASP A 65 -7.80 9.43 -17.29
N PRO A 66 -8.07 10.65 -16.76
CA PRO A 66 -7.03 11.52 -16.21
C PRO A 66 -6.36 10.95 -14.94
N SER A 67 -6.95 9.94 -14.29
CA SER A 67 -6.33 9.26 -13.14
C SER A 67 -5.32 8.17 -13.53
N LEU A 68 -5.18 7.86 -14.83
CA LEU A 68 -4.15 6.93 -15.29
C LEU A 68 -2.76 7.51 -15.00
N PRO A 69 -1.83 6.73 -14.41
CA PRO A 69 -0.48 7.22 -14.14
C PRO A 69 0.32 7.43 -15.44
N SER A 70 -0.09 6.77 -16.52
CA SER A 70 0.57 6.79 -17.82
C SER A 70 -0.36 6.18 -18.88
N PRO A 71 -0.25 6.57 -20.16
CA PRO A 71 -0.90 5.83 -21.25
C PRO A 71 -0.38 4.40 -21.37
N VAL A 72 0.89 4.14 -21.08
CA VAL A 72 1.51 2.80 -21.13
C VAL A 72 1.42 2.14 -19.76
N PRO A 73 0.94 0.87 -19.65
CA PRO A 73 0.43 0.00 -20.71
C PRO A 73 -1.10 0.10 -20.94
N TYR A 74 -1.80 1.02 -20.27
CA TYR A 74 -3.25 1.02 -20.14
C TYR A 74 -4.06 1.37 -21.40
N MET A 75 -3.55 2.21 -22.29
CA MET A 75 -4.29 2.70 -23.46
C MET A 75 -4.36 1.70 -24.61
N THR A 76 -3.59 0.61 -24.56
CA THR A 76 -3.67 -0.51 -25.50
C THR A 76 -4.10 -1.77 -24.76
N ALA A 77 -4.88 -2.62 -25.42
CA ALA A 77 -5.21 -3.95 -24.91
C ALA A 77 -5.11 -4.98 -26.02
N ARG A 78 -4.90 -6.23 -25.60
CA ARG A 78 -5.21 -7.39 -26.42
C ARG A 78 -6.49 -8.05 -25.93
N VAL A 79 -7.39 -8.34 -26.86
CA VAL A 79 -8.72 -8.91 -26.61
C VAL A 79 -8.82 -10.31 -27.21
N PHE A 80 -9.26 -11.28 -26.41
CA PHE A 80 -9.38 -12.68 -26.78
C PHE A 80 -10.85 -13.13 -26.73
N SER A 81 -11.36 -13.66 -27.85
CA SER A 81 -12.68 -14.30 -27.94
C SER A 81 -12.64 -15.81 -27.66
N SER A 82 -11.45 -16.36 -27.49
CA SER A 82 -11.18 -17.76 -27.12
C SER A 82 -9.98 -17.82 -26.18
N SER A 83 -9.69 -19.00 -25.64
CA SER A 83 -8.55 -19.16 -24.74
C SER A 83 -7.23 -18.86 -25.45
N TYR A 84 -6.36 -18.07 -24.83
CA TYR A 84 -5.01 -17.78 -25.31
C TYR A 84 -3.98 -17.86 -24.19
N THR A 85 -2.78 -18.33 -24.51
CA THR A 85 -1.69 -18.54 -23.54
C THR A 85 -0.45 -17.79 -23.97
N TYR A 86 0.04 -16.91 -23.09
CA TYR A 86 1.40 -16.38 -23.15
C TYR A 86 2.37 -17.35 -22.48
N SER A 87 3.60 -17.47 -22.99
CA SER A 87 4.65 -18.28 -22.40
C SER A 87 5.89 -17.44 -22.15
N PHE A 88 6.19 -17.19 -20.87
CA PHE A 88 7.31 -16.35 -20.46
C PHE A 88 8.50 -17.20 -20.04
N PRO A 89 9.66 -17.11 -20.72
CA PRO A 89 10.86 -17.83 -20.30
C PRO A 89 11.34 -17.27 -18.96
N VAL A 90 11.41 -18.13 -17.95
CA VAL A 90 11.81 -17.74 -16.60
C VAL A 90 12.63 -18.86 -15.99
N LYS A 91 13.61 -18.48 -15.17
CA LYS A 91 14.36 -19.46 -14.37
C LYS A 91 13.44 -20.03 -13.29
N PRO A 92 13.66 -21.28 -12.86
CA PRO A 92 12.99 -21.81 -11.68
C PRO A 92 13.17 -20.90 -10.46
N GLY A 93 12.14 -20.84 -9.63
CA GLY A 93 12.09 -19.97 -8.47
C GLY A 93 10.87 -19.05 -8.47
N ARG A 94 10.88 -18.09 -7.54
CA ARG A 94 9.73 -17.24 -7.30
C ARG A 94 9.71 -16.04 -8.24
N VAL A 95 8.53 -15.68 -8.71
CA VAL A 95 8.30 -14.50 -9.54
C VAL A 95 7.12 -13.70 -8.98
N PHE A 96 7.11 -12.39 -9.21
CA PHE A 96 5.85 -11.65 -9.30
C PHE A 96 5.31 -11.75 -10.73
N LEU A 97 4.00 -11.95 -10.84
CA LEU A 97 3.22 -11.76 -12.06
C LEU A 97 2.24 -10.63 -11.80
N ARG A 98 2.32 -9.55 -12.59
CA ARG A 98 1.37 -8.45 -12.54
C ARG A 98 0.57 -8.38 -13.82
N LEU A 99 -0.74 -8.26 -13.66
CA LEU A 99 -1.70 -8.12 -14.76
C LEU A 99 -2.37 -6.76 -14.65
N TYR A 100 -2.31 -6.00 -15.75
CA TYR A 100 -2.83 -4.64 -15.85
C TYR A 100 -4.13 -4.65 -16.64
N PHE A 101 -5.17 -4.05 -16.08
CA PHE A 101 -6.50 -3.97 -16.68
C PHE A 101 -7.03 -2.54 -16.60
N TYR A 102 -7.36 -1.96 -17.75
CA TYR A 102 -8.09 -0.72 -17.89
C TYR A 102 -9.44 -1.03 -18.56
N PRO A 103 -10.54 -1.17 -17.79
CA PRO A 103 -11.85 -1.40 -18.38
C PRO A 103 -12.31 -0.14 -19.11
N SER A 104 -12.25 -0.17 -20.43
CA SER A 104 -12.65 0.93 -21.31
C SER A 104 -13.36 0.38 -22.56
N ALA A 105 -13.91 1.26 -23.39
CA ALA A 105 -14.44 0.88 -24.69
C ALA A 105 -13.27 0.73 -25.68
N TYR A 106 -13.12 -0.47 -26.22
CA TYR A 106 -12.11 -0.80 -27.23
C TYR A 106 -12.76 -0.72 -28.62
N GLY A 107 -12.76 0.49 -29.18
CA GLY A 107 -13.73 1.05 -30.14
C GLY A 107 -13.98 0.33 -31.47
N ASN A 108 -13.31 -0.79 -31.76
CA ASN A 108 -13.50 -1.55 -33.01
C ASN A 108 -14.17 -2.92 -32.81
N LEU A 109 -14.47 -3.31 -31.56
CA LEU A 109 -14.91 -4.68 -31.24
C LEU A 109 -16.38 -4.80 -30.88
N GLY A 110 -17.11 -3.68 -30.72
CA GLY A 110 -18.50 -3.67 -30.26
C GLY A 110 -18.71 -4.31 -28.89
N ALA A 111 -17.62 -4.52 -28.15
CA ALA A 111 -17.60 -5.24 -26.89
C ALA A 111 -17.68 -4.23 -25.73
N ALA A 112 -18.75 -4.27 -24.94
CA ALA A 112 -18.85 -3.41 -23.79
C ALA A 112 -17.84 -3.85 -22.73
N ALA A 113 -17.32 -2.90 -21.93
CA ALA A 113 -16.43 -3.23 -20.81
C ALA A 113 -17.08 -4.21 -19.80
N ALA A 114 -18.42 -4.18 -19.71
CA ALA A 114 -19.21 -5.07 -18.87
C ALA A 114 -19.24 -6.54 -19.37
N ASP A 115 -19.03 -6.78 -20.68
CA ASP A 115 -19.06 -8.13 -21.26
C ASP A 115 -17.73 -8.89 -21.07
N ALA A 116 -16.69 -8.19 -20.59
CA ALA A 116 -15.41 -8.78 -20.20
C ALA A 116 -15.58 -9.62 -18.93
N LEU A 117 -15.81 -10.91 -19.11
CA LEU A 117 -15.94 -11.89 -18.03
C LEU A 117 -15.04 -13.09 -18.35
N PHE A 118 -13.98 -13.28 -17.59
CA PHE A 118 -12.95 -14.27 -17.95
C PHE A 118 -12.18 -14.81 -16.74
N GLY A 119 -11.54 -15.97 -16.94
CA GLY A 119 -10.58 -16.55 -16.02
C GLY A 119 -9.14 -16.30 -16.45
N VAL A 120 -8.23 -16.35 -15.48
CA VAL A 120 -6.79 -16.37 -15.73
C VAL A 120 -6.15 -17.49 -14.91
N THR A 121 -5.35 -18.33 -15.56
CA THR A 121 -4.54 -19.35 -14.91
C THR A 121 -3.06 -19.11 -15.17
N ALA A 122 -2.21 -19.43 -14.19
CA ALA A 122 -0.77 -19.42 -14.38
C ALA A 122 -0.09 -20.46 -13.48
N GLY A 123 0.88 -21.20 -14.02
CA GLY A 123 1.64 -22.20 -13.26
C GLY A 123 0.78 -23.25 -12.57
N GLY A 124 -0.37 -23.62 -13.16
CA GLY A 124 -1.33 -24.56 -12.57
C GLY A 124 -2.27 -23.97 -11.51
N ILE A 125 -2.18 -22.66 -11.24
CA ILE A 125 -3.04 -21.96 -10.27
C ILE A 125 -4.12 -21.16 -11.02
N THR A 126 -5.37 -21.24 -10.56
CA THR A 126 -6.43 -20.31 -10.98
C THR A 126 -6.25 -18.99 -10.26
N LEU A 127 -5.77 -17.96 -10.97
CA LEU A 127 -5.55 -16.63 -10.42
C LEU A 127 -6.86 -15.84 -10.31
N LEU A 128 -7.64 -15.87 -11.39
CA LEU A 128 -8.90 -15.16 -11.56
C LEU A 128 -9.95 -16.12 -12.15
N ARG A 129 -11.22 -15.94 -11.77
CA ARG A 129 -12.36 -16.74 -12.26
C ARG A 129 -13.56 -15.82 -12.39
N ASP A 130 -14.20 -15.85 -13.55
CA ASP A 130 -15.34 -14.98 -13.86
C ASP A 130 -15.05 -13.52 -13.48
N PHE A 131 -13.82 -13.07 -13.72
CA PHE A 131 -13.36 -11.74 -13.35
C PHE A 131 -13.96 -10.70 -14.28
N ASN A 132 -14.54 -9.67 -13.68
CA ASN A 132 -15.05 -8.49 -14.38
C ASN A 132 -14.26 -7.26 -13.91
N ALA A 133 -13.38 -6.79 -14.78
CA ALA A 133 -12.54 -5.62 -14.50
C ALA A 133 -13.38 -4.36 -14.31
N SER A 134 -14.45 -4.17 -15.10
CA SER A 134 -15.31 -2.99 -15.01
C SER A 134 -16.04 -2.91 -13.67
N GLN A 135 -16.67 -4.01 -13.24
CA GLN A 135 -17.35 -4.10 -11.94
C GLN A 135 -16.35 -3.88 -10.80
N THR A 136 -15.17 -4.50 -10.90
CA THR A 136 -14.12 -4.37 -9.89
C THR A 136 -13.67 -2.91 -9.75
N ALA A 137 -13.31 -2.28 -10.87
CA ALA A 137 -12.82 -0.90 -10.93
C ALA A 137 -13.86 0.08 -10.36
N LEU A 138 -15.13 -0.09 -10.75
CA LEU A 138 -16.25 0.69 -10.25
C LEU A 138 -16.37 0.56 -8.72
N ALA A 139 -16.40 -0.68 -8.21
CA ALA A 139 -16.61 -0.94 -6.79
C ALA A 139 -15.52 -0.36 -5.88
N VAL A 140 -14.26 -0.34 -6.35
CA VAL A 140 -13.14 0.24 -5.60
C VAL A 140 -12.91 1.73 -5.91
N GLY A 141 -13.61 2.30 -6.89
CA GLY A 141 -13.50 3.72 -7.26
C GLY A 141 -12.22 4.07 -8.01
N TYR A 142 -11.62 3.13 -8.75
CA TYR A 142 -10.41 3.35 -9.55
C TYR A 142 -10.73 3.20 -11.04
N ALA A 143 -10.00 3.91 -11.91
CA ALA A 143 -10.17 3.78 -13.36
C ALA A 143 -9.52 2.50 -13.92
N TYR A 144 -8.50 1.97 -13.24
CA TYR A 144 -7.73 0.80 -13.67
C TYR A 144 -7.45 -0.14 -12.48
N ILE A 145 -7.01 -1.35 -12.80
CA ILE A 145 -6.69 -2.39 -11.82
C ILE A 145 -5.33 -2.98 -12.16
N VAL A 146 -4.51 -3.18 -11.13
CA VAL A 146 -3.34 -4.05 -11.19
C VAL A 146 -3.60 -5.25 -10.26
N ARG A 147 -3.39 -6.46 -10.77
CA ARG A 147 -3.41 -7.68 -9.96
C ARG A 147 -2.01 -8.24 -9.88
N GLU A 148 -1.42 -8.24 -8.69
CA GLU A 148 -0.10 -8.80 -8.41
C GLU A 148 -0.24 -10.17 -7.73
N PHE A 149 0.47 -11.15 -8.27
CA PHE A 149 0.56 -12.50 -7.75
C PHE A 149 2.02 -12.86 -7.52
N SER A 150 2.30 -13.65 -6.48
CA SER A 150 3.60 -14.31 -6.34
C SER A 150 3.47 -15.81 -6.55
N LEU A 151 4.16 -16.30 -7.57
CA LEU A 151 4.10 -17.68 -8.05
C LEU A 151 5.48 -18.33 -7.94
N ASN A 152 5.51 -19.62 -7.66
CA ASN A 152 6.75 -20.40 -7.69
C ASN A 152 6.80 -21.23 -8.97
N VAL A 153 7.82 -21.01 -9.79
CA VAL A 153 8.10 -21.78 -10.99
C VAL A 153 8.92 -23.01 -10.60
N SER A 154 8.41 -24.19 -10.90
CA SER A 154 9.04 -25.46 -10.52
C SER A 154 10.39 -25.67 -11.20
N SER A 155 11.27 -26.45 -10.57
CA SER A 155 12.63 -26.75 -11.08
C SER A 155 12.67 -27.39 -12.47
N GLY A 156 11.60 -28.10 -12.86
CA GLY A 156 11.48 -28.71 -14.18
C GLY A 156 10.84 -27.82 -15.25
N ALA A 157 10.33 -26.63 -14.89
CA ALA A 157 9.72 -25.71 -15.84
C ALA A 157 10.74 -24.69 -16.37
N THR A 158 10.68 -24.42 -17.67
CA THR A 158 11.51 -23.42 -18.35
C THR A 158 10.74 -22.13 -18.68
N SER A 159 9.41 -22.15 -18.49
CA SER A 159 8.55 -21.01 -18.71
C SER A 159 7.36 -20.97 -17.75
N LEU A 160 6.83 -19.75 -17.55
CA LEU A 160 5.56 -19.49 -16.91
C LEU A 160 4.50 -19.29 -17.99
N ASN A 161 3.57 -20.22 -18.07
CA ASN A 161 2.40 -20.09 -18.94
C ASN A 161 1.31 -19.29 -18.23
N VAL A 162 0.76 -18.29 -18.90
CA VAL A 162 -0.35 -17.46 -18.42
C VAL A 162 -1.49 -17.53 -19.43
N THR A 163 -2.58 -18.17 -19.06
CA THR A 163 -3.72 -18.42 -19.93
C THR A 163 -4.89 -17.52 -19.57
N PHE A 164 -5.42 -16.79 -20.55
CA PHE A 164 -6.64 -16.00 -20.46
C PHE A 164 -7.76 -16.76 -21.18
N ALA A 165 -8.89 -16.97 -20.50
CA ALA A 165 -10.01 -17.73 -21.05
C ALA A 165 -11.34 -17.01 -20.79
N PRO A 166 -12.07 -16.59 -21.83
CA PRO A 166 -13.42 -16.06 -21.67
C PRO A 166 -14.33 -17.04 -20.92
N SER A 167 -15.23 -16.51 -20.08
CA SER A 167 -16.15 -17.35 -19.32
C SER A 167 -17.16 -18.04 -20.24
N PRO A 168 -17.40 -19.35 -20.07
CA PRO A 168 -18.49 -20.03 -20.77
C PRO A 168 -19.85 -19.77 -20.12
N ARG A 169 -19.90 -19.08 -18.98
CA ARG A 169 -21.14 -18.81 -18.22
C ARG A 169 -21.82 -17.57 -18.78
N GLY A 170 -23.12 -17.64 -19.02
CA GLY A 170 -23.92 -16.53 -19.52
C GLY A 170 -25.28 -17.02 -20.02
N ALA A 171 -26.15 -16.11 -20.44
CA ALA A 171 -27.37 -16.48 -21.14
C ALA A 171 -27.01 -17.07 -22.53
N PRO A 172 -27.86 -17.93 -23.12
CA PRO A 172 -27.65 -18.37 -24.49
C PRO A 172 -27.46 -17.17 -25.43
N GLY A 173 -26.31 -17.12 -26.13
CA GLY A 173 -25.94 -16.02 -27.01
C GLY A 173 -25.05 -14.94 -26.38
N SER A 174 -24.80 -14.97 -25.06
CA SER A 174 -23.79 -14.12 -24.41
C SER A 174 -22.40 -14.45 -24.94
N ARG A 175 -21.68 -13.45 -25.46
CA ARG A 175 -20.31 -13.57 -25.96
C ARG A 175 -19.37 -12.82 -25.02
N HIS A 176 -18.83 -13.55 -24.05
CA HIS A 176 -17.80 -13.01 -23.17
C HIS A 176 -16.45 -12.99 -23.89
N TYR A 177 -15.59 -12.08 -23.45
CA TYR A 177 -14.20 -12.00 -23.91
C TYR A 177 -13.26 -11.81 -22.72
N ALA A 178 -11.99 -12.12 -22.96
CA ALA A 178 -10.90 -11.79 -22.06
C ALA A 178 -10.09 -10.63 -22.64
N PHE A 179 -9.49 -9.81 -21.79
CA PHE A 179 -8.55 -8.80 -22.25
C PHE A 179 -7.45 -8.57 -21.22
N VAL A 180 -6.35 -7.99 -21.67
CA VAL A 180 -5.25 -7.56 -20.82
C VAL A 180 -4.55 -6.37 -21.48
N ASN A 181 -4.17 -5.38 -20.68
CA ASN A 181 -3.45 -4.19 -21.13
C ASN A 181 -1.94 -4.35 -20.99
N GLY A 182 -1.49 -4.99 -19.93
CA GLY A 182 -0.08 -5.26 -19.72
C GLY A 182 0.15 -6.48 -18.84
N ILE A 183 1.30 -7.12 -19.07
CA ILE A 183 1.78 -8.25 -18.28
C ILE A 183 3.21 -7.95 -17.86
N GLU A 184 3.50 -8.04 -16.56
CA GLU A 184 4.85 -7.92 -16.03
C GLU A 184 5.23 -9.20 -15.27
N VAL A 185 6.41 -9.73 -15.53
CA VAL A 185 7.01 -10.87 -14.85
C VAL A 185 8.34 -10.44 -14.22
N VAL A 186 8.46 -10.58 -12.91
CA VAL A 186 9.60 -10.09 -12.13
C VAL A 186 10.17 -11.22 -11.28
N PRO A 187 11.32 -11.81 -11.65
CA PRO A 187 12.01 -12.76 -10.80
C PRO A 187 12.41 -12.15 -9.46
N LYS A 188 12.26 -12.91 -8.38
CA LYS A 188 12.55 -12.44 -7.03
C LYS A 188 12.95 -13.58 -6.08
N PRO A 189 13.62 -13.29 -4.95
CA PRO A 189 13.82 -14.25 -3.89
C PRO A 189 12.50 -14.76 -3.30
N ASP A 190 12.54 -15.94 -2.69
CA ASP A 190 11.46 -16.33 -1.79
C ASP A 190 11.51 -15.45 -0.54
N MET A 191 10.38 -14.81 -0.24
CA MET A 191 10.24 -13.87 0.86
C MET A 191 9.14 -14.31 1.83
N PHE A 192 8.52 -15.47 1.65
CA PHE A 192 7.32 -15.88 2.40
C PHE A 192 7.53 -17.11 3.30
N THR A 193 8.58 -17.88 3.05
CA THR A 193 8.88 -19.12 3.79
C THR A 193 9.79 -18.89 5.00
N THR A 194 10.43 -17.73 5.10
CA THR A 194 11.32 -17.37 6.21
C THR A 194 11.21 -15.87 6.53
N PRO A 195 11.02 -15.49 7.81
CA PRO A 195 10.79 -16.36 8.97
C PRO A 195 9.47 -17.14 8.87
N VAL A 196 9.32 -18.20 9.69
CA VAL A 196 8.08 -18.98 9.73
C VAL A 196 6.96 -18.10 10.32
N PRO A 197 5.84 -17.92 9.61
CA PRO A 197 4.77 -17.07 10.11
C PRO A 197 4.03 -17.73 11.28
N THR A 198 3.38 -16.90 12.08
CA THR A 198 2.64 -17.35 13.27
C THR A 198 1.15 -17.23 13.06
N PHE A 199 0.38 -18.26 13.42
CA PHE A 199 -1.07 -18.19 13.34
C PHE A 199 -1.64 -17.29 14.45
N ALA A 200 -2.46 -16.30 14.09
CA ALA A 200 -3.12 -15.39 15.01
C ALA A 200 -4.30 -16.10 15.70
N ASN A 201 -4.01 -16.79 16.81
CA ASN A 201 -4.97 -17.64 17.54
C ASN A 201 -5.29 -17.13 18.95
N GLY A 202 -5.61 -15.83 19.08
CA GLY A 202 -6.04 -15.26 20.36
C GLY A 202 -4.97 -15.33 21.46
N GLY A 203 -3.72 -15.00 21.13
CA GLY A 203 -2.61 -14.99 22.10
C GLY A 203 -1.94 -16.36 22.32
N ARG A 204 -2.27 -17.36 21.49
CA ARG A 204 -1.60 -18.67 21.46
C ARG A 204 -0.80 -18.81 20.16
N PRO A 205 0.38 -18.17 20.06
CA PRO A 205 1.16 -18.17 18.83
C PRO A 205 1.55 -19.60 18.46
N ASN A 206 1.17 -20.04 17.25
CA ASN A 206 1.59 -21.32 16.71
C ASN A 206 2.33 -21.09 15.38
N PRO A 207 3.62 -21.47 15.28
CA PRO A 207 4.34 -21.41 14.01
C PRO A 207 3.63 -22.26 12.96
N MET A 208 3.42 -21.70 11.77
CA MET A 208 2.76 -22.36 10.65
C MET A 208 3.63 -22.24 9.40
N PRO A 209 4.53 -23.20 9.15
CA PRO A 209 5.37 -23.19 7.96
C PRO A 209 4.54 -23.14 6.67
N LEU A 210 4.95 -22.26 5.75
CA LEU A 210 4.37 -22.18 4.41
C LEU A 210 5.19 -23.03 3.45
N ARG A 211 4.51 -23.65 2.49
CA ARG A 211 5.18 -24.42 1.44
C ARG A 211 5.79 -23.46 0.42
N ALA A 212 6.94 -23.82 -0.14
CA ALA A 212 7.57 -23.00 -1.17
C ALA A 212 6.68 -22.88 -2.43
N ASP A 213 5.83 -23.87 -2.70
CA ASP A 213 4.85 -23.84 -3.81
C ASP A 213 3.58 -23.03 -3.52
N THR A 214 3.44 -22.42 -2.33
CA THR A 214 2.31 -21.53 -2.06
C THR A 214 2.33 -20.34 -3.02
N ALA A 215 1.25 -20.22 -3.79
CA ALA A 215 0.93 -19.02 -4.56
C ALA A 215 0.20 -17.98 -3.69
N PHE A 216 0.53 -16.71 -3.91
CA PHE A 216 -0.01 -15.57 -3.18
C PHE A 216 -0.61 -14.54 -4.15
N GLN A 217 -1.65 -13.84 -3.71
CA GLN A 217 -2.12 -12.60 -4.32
C GLN A 217 -1.85 -11.46 -3.35
N THR A 218 -1.17 -10.39 -3.80
CA THR A 218 -1.02 -9.17 -3.01
C THR A 218 -2.36 -8.44 -2.98
N MET A 219 -2.89 -8.23 -1.78
CA MET A 219 -4.15 -7.53 -1.55
C MET A 219 -3.90 -6.07 -1.19
N TYR A 220 -2.94 -5.83 -0.30
CA TYR A 220 -2.55 -4.51 0.18
C TYR A 220 -1.04 -4.47 0.38
N ARG A 221 -0.45 -3.30 0.12
CA ARG A 221 0.94 -2.98 0.44
C ARG A 221 0.99 -1.50 0.79
N LEU A 222 1.13 -1.21 2.08
CA LEU A 222 0.92 0.13 2.64
C LEU A 222 2.21 0.68 3.23
N ASN A 223 2.56 1.90 2.84
CA ASN A 223 3.51 2.75 3.55
C ASN A 223 2.75 3.51 4.66
N VAL A 224 2.90 3.07 5.91
CA VAL A 224 2.07 3.55 7.01
C VAL A 224 2.60 4.88 7.54
N GLY A 225 1.75 5.90 7.49
CA GLY A 225 2.09 7.26 7.88
C GLY A 225 3.01 8.01 6.90
N GLY A 226 3.39 7.39 5.79
CA GLY A 226 4.18 7.99 4.72
C GLY A 226 3.40 8.21 3.43
N GLU A 227 4.02 8.89 2.48
CA GLU A 227 3.47 9.06 1.12
C GLU A 227 3.57 7.76 0.32
N ALA A 228 2.80 7.67 -0.77
CA ALA A 228 2.88 6.52 -1.66
C ALA A 228 4.27 6.41 -2.29
N ILE A 229 4.80 5.18 -2.41
CA ILE A 229 6.09 4.88 -3.02
C ILE A 229 5.83 4.25 -4.39
N THR A 230 6.38 4.87 -5.43
CA THR A 230 6.22 4.43 -6.81
C THR A 230 7.07 3.18 -7.08
N PRO A 231 6.74 2.40 -8.14
CA PRO A 231 7.59 1.30 -8.59
C PRO A 231 9.06 1.67 -8.83
N ARG A 232 9.35 2.92 -9.22
CA ARG A 232 10.72 3.42 -9.43
C ARG A 232 11.52 3.46 -8.13
N ASP A 233 10.85 3.82 -7.03
CA ASP A 233 11.48 4.05 -5.73
C ASP A 233 11.42 2.81 -4.80
N ASP A 234 10.96 1.67 -5.32
CA ASP A 234 10.92 0.40 -4.58
C ASP A 234 12.31 -0.24 -4.44
N ALA A 235 12.53 -0.91 -3.31
CA ALA A 235 13.79 -1.61 -3.07
C ALA A 235 13.84 -2.97 -3.77
N GLY A 236 15.07 -3.36 -4.15
CA GLY A 236 15.36 -4.67 -4.75
C GLY A 236 15.02 -4.77 -6.23
N GLY A 237 14.62 -3.68 -6.88
CA GLY A 237 14.24 -3.69 -8.29
C GLY A 237 13.01 -4.54 -8.57
N PHE A 238 12.11 -4.72 -7.59
CA PHE A 238 10.90 -5.51 -7.75
C PHE A 238 9.71 -4.70 -8.25
N TYR A 239 9.79 -3.36 -8.27
CA TYR A 239 8.77 -2.48 -8.83
C TYR A 239 7.40 -2.60 -8.14
N ARG A 240 7.40 -2.81 -6.82
CA ARG A 240 6.18 -2.82 -6.01
C ARG A 240 5.73 -1.38 -5.75
N THR A 241 4.43 -1.15 -5.76
CA THR A 241 3.84 0.10 -5.27
C THR A 241 3.50 -0.05 -3.79
N TRP A 242 3.83 0.95 -2.98
CA TRP A 242 3.36 1.05 -1.58
C TRP A 242 2.38 2.22 -1.46
N ASP A 243 1.13 1.93 -1.14
CA ASP A 243 0.07 2.94 -1.04
C ASP A 243 0.09 3.63 0.33
N ASN A 244 -0.42 4.86 0.42
CA ASN A 244 -0.65 5.50 1.71
C ASN A 244 -1.75 4.76 2.50
N ASP A 245 -1.58 4.66 3.82
CA ASP A 245 -2.47 3.89 4.69
C ASP A 245 -3.77 4.60 5.09
N ALA A 246 -3.83 5.93 4.98
CA ALA A 246 -4.92 6.74 5.53
C ALA A 246 -6.32 6.38 5.00
N PRO A 247 -6.52 5.98 3.72
CA PRO A 247 -7.84 5.56 3.24
C PRO A 247 -8.43 4.34 3.96
N TYR A 248 -7.59 3.56 4.65
CA TYR A 248 -7.98 2.33 5.33
C TYR A 248 -8.19 2.51 6.83
N ILE A 249 -7.90 3.70 7.37
CA ILE A 249 -8.11 3.97 8.80
C ILE A 249 -9.61 4.01 9.12
N TYR A 250 -10.00 3.31 10.18
CA TYR A 250 -11.38 3.28 10.65
C TYR A 250 -11.68 4.40 11.66
N GLY A 251 -12.81 5.06 11.44
CA GLY A 251 -13.36 6.07 12.36
C GLY A 251 -12.59 7.39 12.34
N ALA A 252 -12.74 8.18 13.41
CA ALA A 252 -12.13 9.50 13.53
C ALA A 252 -10.73 9.47 14.17
N ALA A 253 -10.31 8.33 14.71
CA ALA A 253 -9.07 8.20 15.46
C ALA A 253 -7.87 7.88 14.55
N PHE A 254 -7.46 8.88 13.76
CA PHE A 254 -6.39 8.76 12.77
C PHE A 254 -4.98 8.61 13.36
N GLY A 255 -4.81 8.81 14.66
CA GLY A 255 -3.49 8.85 15.27
C GLY A 255 -2.63 10.00 14.73
N VAL A 256 -1.31 9.84 14.77
CA VAL A 256 -0.33 10.84 14.33
C VAL A 256 0.67 10.20 13.37
N THR A 257 0.98 10.88 12.27
CA THR A 257 2.03 10.46 11.32
C THR A 257 3.30 11.26 11.54
N PHE A 258 4.45 10.64 11.34
CA PHE A 258 5.75 11.29 11.46
C PHE A 258 6.81 10.58 10.62
N ALA A 259 7.87 11.33 10.31
CA ALA A 259 9.08 10.82 9.70
C ALA A 259 10.17 10.65 10.76
N LYS A 260 11.24 9.93 10.41
CA LYS A 260 12.40 9.74 11.26
C LYS A 260 13.04 11.06 11.68
N ASP A 261 13.55 11.11 12.91
CA ASP A 261 14.35 12.25 13.36
C ASP A 261 15.64 12.36 12.52
N SER A 262 16.17 13.58 12.40
CA SER A 262 17.33 13.88 11.54
C SER A 262 18.60 13.12 11.96
N ASN A 263 18.74 12.80 13.24
CA ASN A 263 19.85 12.04 13.81
C ASN A 263 19.61 10.52 13.84
N VAL A 264 18.44 10.04 13.37
CA VAL A 264 18.15 8.61 13.22
C VAL A 264 18.35 8.18 11.77
N SER A 265 19.13 7.13 11.57
CA SER A 265 19.34 6.50 10.26
C SER A 265 18.65 5.13 10.25
N VAL A 266 17.94 4.82 9.17
CA VAL A 266 17.34 3.51 8.96
C VAL A 266 18.45 2.50 8.64
N ARG A 267 18.47 1.40 9.38
CA ARG A 267 19.44 0.33 9.27
C ARG A 267 18.72 -1.00 9.07
N TYR A 268 19.09 -1.69 8.01
CA TYR A 268 18.64 -3.03 7.73
C TYR A 268 19.47 -4.04 8.53
N ASN A 269 18.87 -5.17 8.91
CA ASN A 269 19.52 -6.24 9.67
C ASN A 269 19.60 -7.53 8.81
N PRO A 270 20.45 -7.62 7.78
CA PRO A 270 20.60 -8.85 7.00
C PRO A 270 21.23 -9.99 7.82
N PRO A 271 20.89 -11.26 7.56
CA PRO A 271 19.97 -11.72 6.52
C PRO A 271 18.49 -11.67 6.93
N SER A 272 18.15 -11.38 8.19
CA SER A 272 16.75 -11.44 8.67
C SER A 272 15.87 -10.35 8.05
N VAL A 273 16.43 -9.18 7.78
CA VAL A 273 15.76 -8.07 7.08
C VAL A 273 16.67 -7.58 5.95
N PRO A 274 16.58 -8.19 4.76
CA PRO A 274 17.32 -7.73 3.60
C PRO A 274 16.82 -6.36 3.12
N LYS A 275 17.68 -5.58 2.45
CA LYS A 275 17.32 -4.26 1.90
C LYS A 275 16.09 -4.31 0.98
N TYR A 276 15.95 -5.39 0.22
CA TYR A 276 14.81 -5.58 -0.68
C TYR A 276 13.51 -5.95 0.03
N ALA A 277 13.50 -6.17 1.36
CA ALA A 277 12.26 -6.48 2.09
C ALA A 277 11.22 -5.37 1.92
N ALA A 278 11.64 -4.12 2.12
CA ALA A 278 10.87 -2.91 1.85
C ALA A 278 11.84 -1.72 1.67
N PRO A 279 11.47 -0.69 0.88
CA PRO A 279 12.30 0.50 0.69
C PRO A 279 12.47 1.30 1.98
N GLU A 280 13.53 2.10 2.06
CA GLU A 280 13.83 2.91 3.24
C GLU A 280 12.66 3.82 3.60
N GLY A 281 11.97 4.35 2.59
CA GLY A 281 10.78 5.18 2.75
C GLY A 281 9.70 4.54 3.62
N VAL A 282 9.56 3.21 3.64
CA VAL A 282 8.62 2.50 4.53
C VAL A 282 9.08 2.58 5.98
N TYR A 283 10.34 2.28 6.25
CA TYR A 283 10.88 2.27 7.62
C TYR A 283 11.22 3.68 8.13
N ALA A 284 11.21 4.70 7.28
CA ALA A 284 11.50 6.09 7.63
C ALA A 284 10.25 6.90 8.00
N THR A 285 9.06 6.33 7.83
CA THR A 285 7.77 6.93 8.23
C THR A 285 7.00 5.97 9.12
N ALA A 286 6.09 6.52 9.92
CA ALA A 286 5.21 5.71 10.75
C ALA A 286 3.90 6.45 11.07
N ARG A 287 2.93 5.65 11.53
CA ARG A 287 1.75 6.13 12.26
C ARG A 287 1.80 5.61 13.69
N SER A 288 1.57 6.49 14.66
CA SER A 288 1.33 6.13 16.07
C SER A 288 -0.04 6.61 16.55
N MET A 289 -0.36 6.34 17.82
CA MET A 289 -1.61 6.81 18.43
C MET A 289 -1.51 8.28 18.82
N GLY A 290 -0.32 8.72 19.23
CA GLY A 290 -0.01 10.12 19.51
C GLY A 290 0.54 10.33 20.93
N PRO A 291 0.76 11.59 21.33
CA PRO A 291 1.51 11.89 22.56
C PRO A 291 0.70 11.77 23.86
N ASN A 292 -0.63 11.67 23.79
CA ASN A 292 -1.49 11.70 24.98
C ASN A 292 -1.90 10.29 25.41
N ALA A 293 -1.21 9.76 26.42
CA ALA A 293 -1.48 8.44 27.00
C ALA A 293 -2.95 8.23 27.40
N GLN A 294 -3.60 9.22 28.00
CA GLN A 294 -5.00 9.10 28.43
C GLN A 294 -5.94 8.95 27.22
N ILE A 295 -5.61 9.55 26.08
CA ILE A 295 -6.39 9.35 24.85
C ILE A 295 -6.10 7.97 24.27
N ASN A 296 -4.82 7.60 24.16
CA ASN A 296 -4.39 6.33 23.54
C ASN A 296 -4.99 5.10 24.23
N LEU A 297 -5.18 5.15 25.56
CA LEU A 297 -5.81 4.08 26.33
C LEU A 297 -7.31 3.89 26.05
N ASN A 298 -7.97 4.83 25.38
CA ASN A 298 -9.42 4.82 25.14
C ASN A 298 -9.81 4.46 23.70
N TYR A 299 -8.87 4.08 22.84
CA TYR A 299 -9.20 3.61 21.48
C TYR A 299 -8.17 2.63 20.93
N ASN A 300 -8.50 2.00 19.80
CA ASN A 300 -7.58 1.20 19.00
C ASN A 300 -7.25 1.93 17.71
N LEU A 301 -5.97 2.06 17.38
CA LEU A 301 -5.57 2.52 16.05
C LEU A 301 -5.86 1.39 15.05
N THR A 302 -6.84 1.59 14.18
CA THR A 302 -7.48 0.50 13.44
C THR A 302 -7.48 0.75 11.94
N TRP A 303 -7.11 -0.26 11.16
CA TRP A 303 -7.26 -0.33 9.72
C TRP A 303 -8.33 -1.36 9.35
N ILE A 304 -9.17 -1.03 8.36
CA ILE A 304 -10.17 -1.93 7.79
C ILE A 304 -9.84 -2.18 6.33
N LEU A 305 -9.65 -3.45 6.00
CA LEU A 305 -9.14 -3.92 4.72
C LEU A 305 -10.14 -4.90 4.10
N PRO A 306 -10.96 -4.48 3.12
CA PRO A 306 -11.86 -5.39 2.42
C PRO A 306 -11.10 -6.54 1.73
N VAL A 307 -11.47 -7.78 2.02
CA VAL A 307 -10.84 -8.99 1.48
C VAL A 307 -11.90 -10.04 1.12
N ASP A 308 -11.48 -11.11 0.44
CA ASP A 308 -12.37 -12.22 0.12
C ASP A 308 -12.46 -13.20 1.30
N ALA A 309 -13.67 -13.55 1.68
CA ALA A 309 -13.93 -14.54 2.71
C ALA A 309 -13.55 -15.96 2.25
N GLY A 310 -13.21 -16.82 3.22
CA GLY A 310 -12.89 -18.22 3.00
C GLY A 310 -11.44 -18.48 2.58
N PHE A 311 -10.51 -17.55 2.80
CA PHE A 311 -9.08 -17.70 2.46
C PHE A 311 -8.18 -17.54 3.68
N TYR A 312 -6.97 -18.08 3.59
CA TYR A 312 -5.89 -17.70 4.50
C TYR A 312 -5.24 -16.43 3.99
N TYR A 313 -4.85 -15.56 4.93
CA TYR A 313 -4.13 -14.33 4.66
C TYR A 313 -2.86 -14.28 5.51
N LEU A 314 -1.75 -13.93 4.87
CA LEU A 314 -0.50 -13.56 5.51
C LEU A 314 -0.45 -12.04 5.64
N LEU A 315 -0.29 -11.54 6.85
CA LEU A 315 -0.08 -10.13 7.14
C LEU A 315 1.36 -9.94 7.59
N ARG A 316 2.11 -9.15 6.85
CA ARG A 316 3.47 -8.75 7.20
C ARG A 316 3.47 -7.34 7.75
N PHE A 317 3.90 -7.20 8.98
CA PHE A 317 4.01 -5.91 9.66
C PHE A 317 5.46 -5.46 9.64
N HIS A 318 5.72 -4.26 9.14
CA HIS A 318 7.04 -3.62 9.12
C HIS A 318 7.14 -2.61 10.25
N PHE A 319 8.24 -2.69 11.00
CA PHE A 319 8.51 -1.84 12.14
C PHE A 319 9.94 -1.26 12.09
N CYS A 320 10.06 -0.03 12.54
CA CYS A 320 11.31 0.66 12.81
C CYS A 320 10.99 1.78 13.82
N GLU A 321 11.63 1.76 14.98
CA GLU A 321 11.49 2.88 15.93
C GLU A 321 12.35 4.04 15.42
N ILE A 322 11.75 5.21 15.20
CA ILE A 322 12.37 6.26 14.37
C ILE A 322 12.45 7.65 15.01
N GLN A 323 12.00 7.81 16.25
CA GLN A 323 12.03 9.10 16.96
C GLN A 323 12.50 8.98 18.40
N TYR A 324 13.16 10.03 18.87
CA TYR A 324 13.40 10.25 20.29
C TYR A 324 12.11 10.67 20.99
N PRO A 325 11.94 10.35 22.29
CA PRO A 325 12.90 9.74 23.22
C PRO A 325 12.95 8.20 23.23
N ILE A 326 12.26 7.51 22.32
CA ILE A 326 12.08 6.06 22.37
C ILE A 326 13.32 5.35 21.82
N THR A 327 14.16 4.90 22.74
CA THR A 327 15.49 4.32 22.48
C THR A 327 15.76 3.04 23.26
N LYS A 328 14.92 2.69 24.24
CA LYS A 328 15.12 1.59 25.20
C LYS A 328 13.91 0.65 25.21
N VAL A 329 14.19 -0.58 25.64
CA VAL A 329 13.18 -1.62 25.91
C VAL A 329 12.17 -1.11 26.94
N ASN A 330 10.93 -1.52 26.78
CA ASN A 330 9.74 -1.20 27.57
C ASN A 330 9.37 0.29 27.58
N GLN A 331 9.86 1.08 26.62
CA GLN A 331 9.38 2.44 26.46
C GLN A 331 8.06 2.47 25.69
N ARG A 332 7.91 1.63 24.67
CA ARG A 332 6.67 1.48 23.91
C ARG A 332 6.37 0.00 23.74
N SER A 333 5.29 -0.46 24.36
CA SER A 333 4.81 -1.84 24.29
C SER A 333 3.32 -1.83 23.95
N PHE A 334 2.91 -2.65 22.99
CA PHE A 334 1.54 -2.67 22.50
C PHE A 334 1.07 -4.06 22.05
N PHE A 335 -0.23 -4.21 21.90
CA PHE A 335 -0.88 -5.36 21.31
C PHE A 335 -1.10 -5.16 19.81
N ILE A 336 -0.99 -6.27 19.06
CA ILE A 336 -1.48 -6.36 17.68
C ILE A 336 -2.70 -7.27 17.69
N TYR A 337 -3.82 -6.76 17.20
CA TYR A 337 -5.05 -7.52 16.97
C TYR A 337 -5.31 -7.66 15.47
N ILE A 338 -5.70 -8.87 15.06
CA ILE A 338 -6.19 -9.17 13.71
C ILE A 338 -7.57 -9.80 13.87
N ASN A 339 -8.61 -9.21 13.27
CA ASN A 339 -10.01 -9.61 13.46
C ASN A 339 -10.41 -9.77 14.95
N ASN A 340 -10.02 -8.79 15.77
CA ASN A 340 -10.25 -8.77 17.22
C ASN A 340 -9.60 -9.94 17.99
N GLN A 341 -8.74 -10.73 17.35
CA GLN A 341 -7.94 -11.76 17.99
C GLN A 341 -6.53 -11.23 18.24
N THR A 342 -5.97 -11.51 19.42
CA THR A 342 -4.59 -11.16 19.73
C THR A 342 -3.63 -11.95 18.82
N ALA A 343 -2.93 -11.24 17.94
CA ALA A 343 -1.86 -11.79 17.12
C ALA A 343 -0.51 -11.70 17.83
N GLN A 344 -0.27 -10.58 18.52
CA GLN A 344 0.95 -10.33 19.31
C GLN A 344 0.61 -9.59 20.60
N SER A 345 1.12 -10.10 21.72
CA SER A 345 1.20 -9.38 22.99
C SER A 345 2.60 -8.84 23.19
N GLN A 346 2.74 -7.77 23.98
CA GLN A 346 4.06 -7.22 24.36
C GLN A 346 4.94 -6.93 23.14
N MET A 347 4.36 -6.36 22.08
CA MET A 347 5.13 -5.93 20.92
C MET A 347 5.95 -4.70 21.30
N ASP A 348 7.27 -4.84 21.31
CA ASP A 348 8.24 -3.79 21.58
C ASP A 348 9.26 -3.75 20.45
N VAL A 349 9.22 -2.71 19.63
CA VAL A 349 10.08 -2.60 18.44
C VAL A 349 11.56 -2.59 18.82
N ILE A 350 11.95 -2.02 19.98
CA ILE A 350 13.35 -1.99 20.42
C ILE A 350 13.83 -3.40 20.77
N VAL A 351 12.99 -4.22 21.41
CA VAL A 351 13.30 -5.64 21.70
C VAL A 351 13.50 -6.42 20.39
N TRP A 352 12.59 -6.26 19.43
CA TRP A 352 12.59 -7.04 18.20
C TRP A 352 13.68 -6.62 17.21
N SER A 353 13.98 -5.32 17.13
CA SER A 353 14.94 -4.77 16.17
C SER A 353 16.36 -4.63 16.72
N GLY A 354 16.52 -4.64 18.06
CA GLY A 354 17.79 -4.41 18.76
C GLY A 354 18.20 -2.94 18.88
N GLY A 355 17.29 -1.99 18.64
CA GLY A 355 17.53 -0.56 18.90
C GLY A 355 16.88 0.39 17.90
N ILE A 356 16.94 1.69 18.20
CA ILE A 356 16.37 2.75 17.34
C ILE A 356 16.99 2.75 15.93
N GLY A 357 16.15 3.03 14.94
CA GLY A 357 16.48 3.09 13.53
C GLY A 357 16.78 1.74 12.91
N ARG A 358 16.44 0.61 13.56
CA ARG A 358 16.66 -0.73 13.01
C ARG A 358 15.35 -1.30 12.48
N ALA A 359 15.36 -1.71 11.23
CA ALA A 359 14.21 -2.32 10.58
C ALA A 359 13.99 -3.76 11.08
N VAL A 360 12.73 -4.12 11.30
CA VAL A 360 12.26 -5.49 11.57
C VAL A 360 10.90 -5.70 10.91
N TYR A 361 10.58 -6.94 10.55
CA TYR A 361 9.22 -7.31 10.18
C TYR A 361 8.83 -8.63 10.83
N THR A 362 7.53 -8.85 10.95
CA THR A 362 6.95 -10.10 11.47
C THR A 362 5.71 -10.47 10.68
N ASP A 363 5.43 -11.77 10.61
CA ASP A 363 4.39 -12.33 9.77
C ASP A 363 3.36 -13.09 10.59
N TYR A 364 2.09 -12.75 10.37
CA TYR A 364 0.95 -13.42 10.99
C TYR A 364 0.02 -14.01 9.94
N LEU A 365 -0.49 -15.22 10.22
CA LEU A 365 -1.52 -15.87 9.43
C LEU A 365 -2.87 -15.76 10.11
N VAL A 366 -3.90 -15.46 9.32
CA VAL A 366 -5.29 -15.47 9.73
C VAL A 366 -6.12 -16.23 8.69
N VAL A 367 -7.24 -16.80 9.12
CA VAL A 367 -8.23 -17.39 8.22
C VAL A 367 -9.50 -16.55 8.25
N THR A 368 -10.07 -16.29 7.08
CA THR A 368 -11.40 -15.72 6.96
C THR A 368 -12.43 -16.81 6.72
N ALA A 369 -13.60 -16.72 7.35
CA ALA A 369 -14.69 -17.67 7.19
C ALA A 369 -15.81 -17.08 6.34
N GLY A 370 -16.62 -17.94 5.72
CA GLY A 370 -17.75 -17.53 4.89
C GLY A 370 -17.41 -17.38 3.40
N SER A 371 -18.22 -16.60 2.70
CA SER A 371 -18.12 -16.33 1.25
C SER A 371 -18.41 -14.86 0.96
N GLY A 372 -18.02 -14.38 -0.22
CA GLY A 372 -18.17 -12.97 -0.59
C GLY A 372 -17.02 -12.10 -0.09
N GLN A 373 -17.26 -10.80 -0.04
CA GLN A 373 -16.34 -9.84 0.56
C GLN A 373 -16.60 -9.69 2.05
N MET A 374 -15.54 -9.44 2.82
CA MET A 374 -15.61 -9.10 4.23
C MET A 374 -14.50 -8.12 4.60
N ASP A 375 -14.66 -7.46 5.74
CA ASP A 375 -13.66 -6.55 6.29
C ASP A 375 -12.67 -7.32 7.18
N LEU A 376 -11.39 -7.26 6.82
CA LEU A 376 -10.30 -7.68 7.68
C LEU A 376 -9.87 -6.49 8.54
N SER A 377 -9.96 -6.64 9.87
CA SER A 377 -9.57 -5.58 10.81
C SER A 377 -8.17 -5.83 11.36
N VAL A 378 -7.35 -4.78 11.37
CA VAL A 378 -6.04 -4.74 12.03
C VAL A 378 -6.08 -3.61 13.05
N ALA A 379 -5.77 -3.89 14.31
CA ALA A 379 -5.84 -2.91 15.38
C ALA A 379 -4.62 -2.96 16.29
N LEU A 380 -4.16 -1.79 16.73
CA LEU A 380 -3.07 -1.63 17.70
C LEU A 380 -3.57 -0.92 18.95
N HIS A 381 -3.09 -1.34 20.12
CA HIS A 381 -3.48 -0.76 21.41
C HIS A 381 -2.32 -0.85 22.43
N PRO A 382 -2.10 0.14 23.31
CA PRO A 382 -1.02 0.07 24.29
C PRO A 382 -1.16 -1.14 25.21
N ASP A 383 -0.03 -1.72 25.62
CA ASP A 383 -0.02 -2.86 26.53
C ASP A 383 0.15 -2.41 28.00
N LEU A 384 -0.94 -2.45 28.77
CA LEU A 384 -0.90 -2.09 30.18
C LEU A 384 -0.19 -3.13 31.05
N SER A 385 -0.08 -4.38 30.60
CA SER A 385 0.47 -5.48 31.40
C SER A 385 1.98 -5.35 31.62
N SER A 386 2.70 -4.84 30.62
CA SER A 386 4.15 -4.57 30.67
C SER A 386 4.50 -3.24 31.36
N ARG A 387 3.51 -2.38 31.63
CA ARG A 387 3.68 -1.04 32.24
C ARG A 387 4.78 -0.22 31.53
N PRO A 388 4.65 0.02 30.22
CA PRO A 388 5.66 0.75 29.46
C PRO A 388 5.74 2.22 29.89
N GLU A 389 6.86 2.88 29.58
CA GLU A 389 7.06 4.32 29.84
C GLU A 389 6.01 5.18 29.08
N TYR A 390 5.67 4.78 27.86
CA TYR A 390 4.70 5.44 27.00
C TYR A 390 3.59 4.48 26.58
N TYR A 391 2.33 4.89 26.79
CA TYR A 391 1.15 4.18 26.29
C TYR A 391 0.85 4.63 24.86
N ASP A 392 1.51 3.98 23.90
CA ASP A 392 1.41 4.28 22.47
C ASP A 392 1.67 3.01 21.66
N ALA A 393 1.37 3.04 20.36
CA ALA A 393 1.69 1.98 19.41
C ALA A 393 2.30 2.60 18.14
N ILE A 394 3.02 1.81 17.34
CA ILE A 394 3.66 2.30 16.11
C ILE A 394 3.55 1.26 15.00
N LEU A 395 3.37 1.70 13.76
CA LEU A 395 3.48 0.88 12.56
C LEU A 395 4.11 1.68 11.41
N ASN A 396 5.02 1.06 10.68
CA ASN A 396 5.75 1.69 9.56
C ASN A 396 5.28 1.19 8.20
N GLY A 397 4.86 -0.08 8.11
CA GLY A 397 4.31 -0.63 6.87
C GLY A 397 3.48 -1.89 7.11
N LEU A 398 2.59 -2.19 6.15
CA LEU A 398 1.73 -3.36 6.21
C LEU A 398 1.57 -3.98 4.82
N GLU A 399 1.89 -5.25 4.65
CA GLU A 399 1.55 -6.03 3.47
C GLU A 399 0.54 -7.11 3.82
N VAL A 400 -0.42 -7.35 2.93
CA VAL A 400 -1.45 -8.39 3.10
C VAL A 400 -1.51 -9.25 1.85
N PHE A 401 -1.31 -10.55 2.02
CA PHE A 401 -1.28 -11.53 0.94
C PHE A 401 -2.34 -12.59 1.14
N LYS A 402 -3.19 -12.80 0.15
CA LYS A 402 -4.10 -13.94 0.11
C LYS A 402 -3.34 -15.19 -0.35
N LEU A 403 -3.51 -16.30 0.35
CA LEU A 403 -2.95 -17.60 -0.03
C LEU A 403 -3.93 -18.37 -0.90
N HIS A 404 -3.41 -19.12 -1.87
CA HIS A 404 -4.26 -19.98 -2.69
C HIS A 404 -4.87 -21.11 -1.84
N LYS A 405 -6.08 -21.52 -2.19
CA LYS A 405 -6.72 -22.70 -1.61
C LYS A 405 -6.06 -23.96 -2.15
N TYR A 406 -5.32 -24.70 -1.32
CA TYR A 406 -4.61 -25.90 -1.73
C TYR A 406 -5.50 -26.94 -2.43
N GLY A 407 -6.68 -27.24 -1.88
CA GLY A 407 -7.55 -28.31 -2.44
C GLY A 407 -8.11 -28.03 -3.84
N ILE A 408 -8.18 -26.77 -4.27
CA ILE A 408 -8.73 -26.39 -5.59
C ILE A 408 -7.75 -25.53 -6.41
N HIS A 409 -6.51 -25.37 -5.94
CA HIS A 409 -5.45 -24.57 -6.57
C HIS A 409 -5.91 -23.20 -7.09
N SER A 410 -6.58 -22.41 -6.23
CA SER A 410 -7.23 -21.15 -6.66
C SER A 410 -6.99 -19.99 -5.71
N LEU A 411 -6.70 -18.81 -6.27
CA LEU A 411 -6.68 -17.48 -5.64
C LEU A 411 -7.94 -16.66 -5.96
N ALA A 412 -8.73 -17.10 -6.94
CA ALA A 412 -9.88 -16.36 -7.44
C ALA A 412 -10.94 -16.14 -6.36
N GLY A 413 -11.22 -14.86 -6.06
CA GLY A 413 -12.37 -14.41 -5.30
C GLY A 413 -13.51 -13.94 -6.20
N PRO A 414 -14.69 -13.64 -5.64
CA PRO A 414 -15.80 -13.08 -6.38
C PRO A 414 -15.52 -11.63 -6.82
N ASN A 415 -16.27 -11.14 -7.81
CA ASN A 415 -16.26 -9.70 -8.10
C ASN A 415 -16.87 -8.93 -6.93
N PRO A 416 -16.29 -7.78 -6.54
CA PRO A 416 -16.84 -6.95 -5.46
C PRO A 416 -18.26 -6.46 -5.80
N PRO A 417 -19.17 -6.37 -4.81
CA PRO A 417 -20.46 -5.75 -5.01
C PRO A 417 -20.28 -4.25 -5.31
N ILE A 418 -21.13 -3.70 -6.20
CA ILE A 418 -21.12 -2.27 -6.51
C ILE A 418 -21.79 -1.51 -5.35
N PRO A 419 -21.14 -0.51 -4.74
CA PRO A 419 -21.76 0.31 -3.71
C PRO A 419 -23.01 1.03 -4.22
N LEU A 420 -24.13 0.99 -3.46
CA LEU A 420 -25.41 1.61 -3.86
C LEU A 420 -25.30 3.10 -4.25
N LYS A 421 -24.35 3.84 -3.66
CA LYS A 421 -24.17 5.29 -3.96
C LYS A 421 -23.74 5.56 -5.41
N GLN A 422 -23.06 4.62 -6.07
CA GLN A 422 -22.65 4.80 -7.47
C GLN A 422 -23.80 4.50 -8.46
N VAL A 423 -24.76 3.65 -8.07
CA VAL A 423 -25.92 3.27 -8.91
C VAL A 423 -26.88 4.46 -9.13
N VAL A 424 -27.01 5.35 -8.14
CA VAL A 424 -27.90 6.54 -8.23
C VAL A 424 -27.35 7.59 -9.22
N SER A 425 -26.03 7.60 -9.46
CA SER A 425 -25.42 8.58 -10.37
C SER A 425 -25.63 8.25 -11.85
N THR A 426 -26.08 7.03 -12.17
CA THR A 426 -26.27 6.56 -13.56
C THR A 426 -27.71 6.60 -14.05
N VAL A 427 -28.70 6.88 -13.18
CA VAL A 427 -30.12 6.77 -13.56
C VAL A 427 -30.80 8.13 -13.79
N ASP A 428 -30.39 9.22 -13.14
CA ASP A 428 -31.10 10.50 -13.27
C ASP A 428 -30.32 11.54 -14.07
N GLY A 429 -30.58 11.56 -15.38
CA GLY A 429 -30.33 12.70 -16.26
C GLY A 429 -31.29 13.86 -16.01
N SER A 430 -31.32 14.40 -14.79
CA SER A 430 -32.02 15.66 -14.51
C SER A 430 -31.16 16.62 -13.69
N ARG A 431 -31.08 17.87 -14.18
CA ARG A 431 -30.36 18.99 -13.55
C ARG A 431 -30.89 19.22 -12.14
N SER A 432 -30.02 19.02 -11.16
CA SER A 432 -30.15 19.52 -9.79
C SER A 432 -28.79 20.07 -9.38
N GLU A 433 -28.70 21.40 -9.27
CA GLU A 433 -27.58 22.08 -8.63
C GLU A 433 -27.54 21.68 -7.15
N SER A 434 -26.71 20.70 -6.83
CA SER A 434 -26.28 20.44 -5.46
C SER A 434 -24.77 20.51 -5.41
N ARG A 435 -24.25 21.31 -4.48
CA ARG A 435 -22.82 21.55 -4.26
C ARG A 435 -22.08 20.22 -4.12
N LYS A 436 -21.36 19.84 -5.18
CA LYS A 436 -20.46 18.69 -5.18
C LYS A 436 -19.31 18.96 -4.22
N LYS A 437 -19.23 18.23 -3.11
CA LYS A 437 -17.94 17.96 -2.46
C LYS A 437 -17.29 16.82 -3.22
N SER A 438 -16.51 17.19 -4.22
CA SER A 438 -15.61 16.30 -4.93
C SER A 438 -14.55 15.78 -3.96
N VAL A 439 -14.60 14.50 -3.60
CA VAL A 439 -13.41 13.81 -3.11
C VAL A 439 -12.55 13.58 -4.35
N VAL A 440 -11.60 14.49 -4.55
CA VAL A 440 -10.54 14.35 -5.55
C VAL A 440 -9.56 13.33 -4.97
N CYS A 441 -9.59 12.08 -5.45
CA CYS A 441 -8.39 11.24 -5.39
C CYS A 441 -7.41 11.87 -6.38
N ALA A 442 -6.49 12.67 -5.85
CA ALA A 442 -5.50 13.36 -6.65
C ALA A 442 -4.60 12.33 -7.34
N ALA A 443 -4.58 12.36 -8.66
CA ALA A 443 -3.43 11.91 -9.42
C ALA A 443 -2.20 12.63 -8.85
N VAL A 444 -1.21 11.85 -8.41
CA VAL A 444 0.06 12.35 -7.90
C VAL A 444 0.78 13.03 -9.06
N GLY A 445 0.76 14.36 -9.05
CA GLY A 445 1.37 15.18 -10.11
C GLY A 445 0.85 16.62 -10.12
N GLY A 446 1.39 17.45 -9.23
CA GLY A 446 1.40 18.90 -9.44
C GLY A 446 0.20 19.71 -8.92
N VAL A 447 -0.01 19.76 -7.60
CA VAL A 447 -0.74 20.89 -6.97
C VAL A 447 -0.05 21.29 -5.65
N THR A 448 1.20 21.74 -5.72
CA THR A 448 1.90 22.33 -4.55
C THR A 448 1.95 23.86 -4.59
N ALA A 449 1.57 24.54 -5.68
CA ALA A 449 1.65 26.00 -5.72
C ALA A 449 0.44 26.72 -5.09
N GLY A 450 -0.78 26.19 -5.24
CA GLY A 450 -2.01 26.88 -4.82
C GLY A 450 -2.24 26.89 -3.30
N CYS A 451 -1.96 25.77 -2.63
CA CYS A 451 -2.17 25.64 -1.18
C CYS A 451 -1.17 26.49 -0.38
N PHE A 452 0.07 26.61 -0.86
CA PHE A 452 1.08 27.47 -0.22
C PHE A 452 0.71 28.95 -0.32
N LEU A 453 0.18 29.41 -1.46
CA LEU A 453 -0.22 30.81 -1.64
C LEU A 453 -1.42 31.17 -0.74
N ALA A 454 -2.40 30.28 -0.61
CA ALA A 454 -3.55 30.49 0.29
C ALA A 454 -3.13 30.55 1.76
N MET A 455 -2.18 29.69 2.18
CA MET A 455 -1.63 29.72 3.55
C MET A 455 -0.84 30.99 3.84
N LEU A 456 -0.04 31.48 2.88
CA LEU A 456 0.70 32.74 3.03
C LEU A 456 -0.24 33.95 3.15
N VAL A 457 -1.31 34.00 2.36
CA VAL A 457 -2.32 35.07 2.46
C VAL A 457 -3.06 35.01 3.80
N ALA A 458 -3.47 33.83 4.25
CA ALA A 458 -4.11 33.67 5.56
C ALA A 458 -3.19 34.12 6.71
N PHE A 459 -1.90 33.79 6.65
CA PHE A 459 -0.92 34.22 7.64
C PHE A 459 -0.70 35.74 7.64
N ALA A 460 -0.62 36.36 6.46
CA ALA A 460 -0.50 37.81 6.33
C ALA A 460 -1.72 38.56 6.88
N VAL A 461 -2.93 38.03 6.65
CA VAL A 461 -4.19 38.60 7.19
C VAL A 461 -4.24 38.43 8.71
N ALA A 462 -3.92 37.24 9.24
CA ALA A 462 -3.88 37.01 10.67
C ALA A 462 -2.87 37.94 11.38
N TRP A 463 -1.69 38.10 10.80
CA TRP A 463 -0.67 39.01 11.31
C TRP A 463 -1.12 40.48 11.30
N ALA A 464 -1.81 40.92 10.24
CA ALA A 464 -2.38 42.26 10.15
C ALA A 464 -3.48 42.50 11.21
N VAL A 465 -4.33 41.51 11.47
CA VAL A 465 -5.39 41.58 12.50
C VAL A 465 -4.77 41.61 13.90
N CYS A 466 -3.79 40.76 14.20
CA CYS A 466 -3.09 40.78 15.48
C CYS A 466 -2.36 42.11 15.72
N ARG A 467 -1.77 42.71 14.69
CA ARG A 467 -1.16 44.05 14.79
C ARG A 467 -2.18 45.14 15.09
N ARG A 468 -3.37 45.10 14.49
CA ARG A 468 -4.45 46.07 14.76
C ARG A 468 -5.00 45.93 16.18
N GLN A 469 -5.17 44.71 16.67
CA GLN A 469 -5.62 44.46 18.04
C GLN A 469 -4.59 44.89 19.08
N ARG A 470 -3.29 44.70 18.82
CA ARG A 470 -2.22 45.20 19.70
C ARG A 470 -2.13 46.73 19.76
N LYS A 471 -2.45 47.43 18.67
CA LYS A 471 -2.53 48.90 18.66
C LYS A 471 -3.76 49.42 19.42
N ALA A 472 -4.92 48.76 19.29
CA ALA A 472 -6.13 49.12 20.04
C ALA A 472 -6.02 48.86 21.56
N ALA A 473 -5.19 47.90 21.97
CA ALA A 473 -4.91 47.64 23.39
C ALA A 473 -3.92 48.66 24.01
N ALA A 474 -3.15 49.37 23.20
CA ALA A 474 -2.16 50.36 23.66
C ALA A 474 -2.75 51.78 23.84
N GLU A 475 -4.01 52.01 23.45
CA GLU A 475 -4.66 53.34 23.48
C GLU A 475 -5.64 53.56 24.65
N LYS A 476 -5.67 52.69 25.66
CA LYS A 476 -6.41 52.98 26.90
C LYS A 476 -5.48 53.68 27.92
N PRO A 477 -5.75 54.93 28.33
CA PRO A 477 -5.02 55.57 29.43
C PRO A 477 -5.53 55.05 30.77
N ALA A 478 -4.59 54.85 31.70
CA ALA A 478 -4.85 54.57 33.11
C ALA A 478 -5.03 55.89 33.85
N ASP A 479 -6.21 56.11 34.43
CA ASP A 479 -6.45 57.22 35.36
C ASP A 479 -6.13 56.78 36.81
N GLY A 480 -5.14 57.47 37.39
CA GLY A 480 -5.33 58.23 38.63
C GLY A 480 -5.31 57.51 39.99
N LEU A 481 -4.13 57.51 40.61
CA LEU A 481 -3.88 57.31 42.06
C LEU A 481 -4.46 58.44 42.94
N LEU A 482 -4.83 58.10 44.19
CA LEU A 482 -4.77 58.91 45.44
C LEU A 482 -5.01 57.90 46.59
N GLY A 483 -4.26 57.72 47.67
CA GLY A 483 -3.13 58.35 48.36
C GLY A 483 -3.17 57.81 49.81
N PRO A 484 -2.05 57.69 50.57
CA PRO A 484 -1.97 56.87 51.77
C PRO A 484 -2.14 57.65 53.10
N THR A 485 -2.62 56.99 54.17
CA THR A 485 -2.48 57.49 55.54
C THR A 485 -2.19 56.36 56.55
N LYS A 486 -1.16 56.59 57.37
CA LYS A 486 -0.75 55.81 58.55
C LYS A 486 -1.71 56.06 59.73
N GLY A 487 -1.83 55.08 60.64
CA GLY A 487 -2.43 55.30 61.97
C GLY A 487 -2.47 54.07 62.88
N SER A 488 -1.50 53.97 63.79
CA SER A 488 -1.60 53.58 65.21
C SER A 488 -2.53 52.44 65.68
N ALA A 489 -1.88 51.35 66.14
CA ALA A 489 -1.97 50.71 67.48
C ALA A 489 -3.30 50.18 68.09
N LEU A 490 -3.09 49.06 68.81
CA LEU A 490 -3.75 48.56 70.04
C LEU A 490 -4.86 47.47 69.95
N TYR A 491 -4.61 46.44 70.77
CA TYR A 491 -5.48 45.43 71.42
C TYR A 491 -5.99 44.18 70.68
N ASP A 492 -5.23 43.11 70.88
CA ASP A 492 -5.53 41.84 71.59
C ASP A 492 -6.72 40.92 71.22
N PRO A 493 -6.54 39.60 71.47
CA PRO A 493 -7.35 38.50 70.95
C PRO A 493 -8.44 38.05 71.95
N VAL A 494 -9.35 37.16 71.52
CA VAL A 494 -9.85 35.99 72.28
C VAL A 494 -10.96 35.26 71.49
N GLN A 495 -10.76 33.93 71.38
CA GLN A 495 -11.71 32.79 71.21
C GLN A 495 -12.90 32.92 70.24
N LYS A 496 -13.14 31.95 69.36
CA LYS A 496 -13.24 30.49 69.59
C LYS A 496 -13.14 29.75 68.25
#